data_AF-A0A4R2NTT1-F1
#
_entry.id   AF-A0A4R2NTT1-F1
#
_cell.length_a   1.000
_cell.length_b   1.000
_cell.length_c   1.000
_cell.angle_alpha   90.00
_cell.angle_beta   90.00
_cell.angle_gamma   90.00
#
_symmetry.space_group_name_H-M   'P 1'
#
loop_
_entity.id
_entity.type
_entity.pdbx_description
1 polymer ?
#
loop_
_entity_poly.entity_id
_entity_poly.type
_entity_poly.pdbx_seq_one_letter_code
_entity_poly.pdbx_strand_id
1 'polypeptide(L)'
;MKRDRISRAGLWAALVMVGLWPVAVGAEAVSLLGNAGFLPAPRAALLRVEGTGATGPSLFAGRAGAGLFAPRATPRAPALPLSGAHGAVARHLRDLIARAEAGPKGYDAVQHGARVAPPRPPTALTLAEIEEWIAATPGQPHAIGRYQVIPATLRRLARALDLEPQTRFSPAMQDRMADRLLAEAGLAAALAGRMSRADFMHNLARIWAGLPTASGRSHYAGVAGNRATMTWAQFEAGMAKILPL
;
A
#
# COMPACT_ATOMS: atom_id res chain seq x y z
N MET A 1 17.13 71.70 -38.29
CA MET A 1 17.85 71.69 -39.59
C MET A 1 18.97 70.66 -39.52
N LYS A 2 18.94 69.60 -40.37
CA LYS A 2 20.05 68.67 -40.76
C LYS A 2 20.89 67.97 -39.64
N ARG A 3 21.46 66.76 -39.82
CA ARG A 3 21.22 65.58 -40.68
C ARG A 3 22.14 64.43 -40.20
N ASP A 4 21.64 63.21 -40.26
CA ASP A 4 22.25 61.90 -40.62
C ASP A 4 23.78 61.63 -40.58
N ARG A 5 24.12 60.46 -40.00
CA ARG A 5 25.00 59.38 -40.52
C ARG A 5 24.88 58.18 -39.54
N ILE A 6 24.30 57.00 -39.83
CA ILE A 6 24.34 56.01 -40.94
C ILE A 6 25.64 55.16 -40.98
N SER A 7 25.45 53.81 -41.03
CA SER A 7 26.42 52.71 -41.23
C SER A 7 27.13 52.18 -39.96
N ARG A 8 27.43 50.88 -39.76
CA ARG A 8 27.19 49.58 -40.46
C ARG A 8 27.60 48.46 -39.45
N ALA A 9 27.26 47.17 -39.52
CA ALA A 9 26.36 46.33 -40.33
C ALA A 9 26.16 44.96 -39.62
N GLY A 10 25.32 44.06 -40.15
CA GLY A 10 25.46 42.60 -39.99
C GLY A 10 24.55 41.89 -38.99
N LEU A 11 23.35 41.49 -39.44
CA LEU A 11 22.60 40.38 -38.84
C LEU A 11 22.37 39.31 -39.91
N TRP A 12 22.82 38.08 -39.66
CA TRP A 12 22.55 36.94 -40.55
C TRP A 12 21.18 36.35 -40.24
N ALA A 13 20.38 36.13 -41.28
CA ALA A 13 19.13 35.38 -41.17
C ALA A 13 19.41 33.88 -41.22
N ALA A 14 18.82 33.12 -40.31
CA ALA A 14 18.73 31.66 -40.38
C ALA A 14 17.26 31.26 -40.31
N LEU A 15 16.71 30.83 -41.45
CA LEU A 15 15.35 30.35 -41.59
C LEU A 15 15.33 28.83 -41.38
N VAL A 16 14.60 28.33 -40.38
CA VAL A 16 14.32 26.90 -40.23
C VAL A 16 12.82 26.69 -40.04
N MET A 17 12.16 26.32 -41.13
CA MET A 17 10.82 25.74 -41.11
C MET A 17 10.93 24.22 -40.93
N VAL A 18 10.33 23.66 -39.89
CA VAL A 18 10.07 22.22 -39.78
C VAL A 18 8.60 22.04 -39.38
N GLY A 19 7.92 21.12 -40.06
CA GLY A 19 6.46 21.07 -40.11
C GLY A 19 5.78 20.51 -38.86
N LEU A 20 4.56 20.99 -38.63
CA LEU A 20 3.54 20.34 -37.80
C LEU A 20 2.89 19.20 -38.60
N TRP A 21 2.80 18.01 -38.01
CA TRP A 21 1.83 16.99 -38.42
C TRP A 21 1.24 16.34 -37.15
N PRO A 22 -0.08 16.14 -37.02
CA PRO A 22 -0.65 15.53 -35.81
C PRO A 22 -0.34 14.04 -35.74
N VAL A 23 0.13 13.56 -34.59
CA VAL A 23 0.08 12.13 -34.26
C VAL A 23 -1.29 11.85 -33.66
N ALA A 24 -2.09 11.03 -34.36
CA ALA A 24 -3.43 10.67 -33.93
C ALA A 24 -3.40 9.75 -32.69
N VAL A 25 -4.40 9.90 -31.82
CA VAL A 25 -4.63 9.00 -30.69
C VAL A 25 -5.17 7.66 -31.20
N GLY A 26 -4.33 6.63 -31.18
CA GLY A 26 -4.74 5.24 -31.38
C GLY A 26 -4.97 4.54 -30.04
N ALA A 27 -6.23 4.37 -29.66
CA ALA A 27 -6.60 3.53 -28.50
C ALA A 27 -6.77 2.08 -28.98
N GLU A 28 -5.75 1.23 -28.82
CA GLU A 28 -5.88 -0.19 -29.14
C GLU A 28 -6.53 -0.97 -28.00
N ALA A 29 -7.80 -1.32 -28.18
CA ALA A 29 -8.46 -2.35 -27.40
C ALA A 29 -7.99 -3.73 -27.87
N VAL A 30 -7.00 -4.32 -27.18
CA VAL A 30 -6.56 -5.69 -27.46
C VAL A 30 -7.67 -6.67 -27.05
N SER A 31 -8.41 -7.13 -28.05
CA SER A 31 -9.40 -8.21 -27.91
C SER A 31 -8.71 -9.54 -27.63
N LEU A 32 -8.95 -10.11 -26.45
CA LEU A 32 -8.49 -11.45 -26.09
C LEU A 32 -9.56 -12.49 -26.44
N LEU A 33 -9.76 -12.79 -27.72
CA LEU A 33 -10.41 -14.04 -28.13
C LEU A 33 -10.06 -14.45 -29.57
N GLY A 34 -9.56 -15.69 -29.72
CA GLY A 34 -9.57 -16.45 -30.97
C GLY A 34 -8.35 -16.33 -31.89
N ASN A 35 -7.53 -17.39 -31.94
CA ASN A 35 -7.70 -18.38 -33.00
C ASN A 35 -7.17 -19.77 -32.58
N ALA A 36 -7.68 -20.84 -33.19
CA ALA A 36 -7.36 -22.22 -32.84
C ALA A 36 -6.18 -22.78 -33.65
N GLY A 37 -5.50 -23.82 -33.13
CA GLY A 37 -4.38 -24.48 -33.82
C GLY A 37 -3.87 -25.76 -33.17
N PHE A 38 -4.49 -26.89 -33.51
CA PHE A 38 -3.91 -28.26 -33.58
C PHE A 38 -3.01 -28.80 -32.45
N LEU A 39 -3.52 -29.79 -31.71
CA LEU A 39 -2.79 -31.03 -31.35
C LEU A 39 -3.77 -32.24 -31.34
N PRO A 40 -3.31 -33.47 -31.68
CA PRO A 40 -4.20 -34.61 -31.87
C PRO A 40 -4.49 -35.42 -30.58
N ALA A 41 -5.71 -35.93 -30.48
CA ALA A 41 -6.06 -37.12 -29.67
C ALA A 41 -5.92 -38.38 -30.57
N PRO A 42 -5.74 -39.63 -30.07
CA PRO A 42 -6.76 -40.27 -29.23
C PRO A 42 -6.30 -41.35 -28.21
N ARG A 43 -7.06 -41.54 -27.13
CA ARG A 43 -7.96 -42.72 -26.96
C ARG A 43 -8.72 -42.66 -25.63
N ALA A 44 -9.96 -43.13 -25.65
CA ALA A 44 -10.89 -43.06 -24.53
C ALA A 44 -10.88 -44.34 -23.67
N ALA A 45 -11.17 -44.18 -22.38
CA ALA A 45 -11.78 -45.21 -21.55
C ALA A 45 -13.12 -44.66 -21.04
N LEU A 46 -14.20 -45.39 -21.28
CA LEU A 46 -15.56 -44.96 -20.98
C LEU A 46 -15.93 -45.31 -19.54
N LEU A 47 -16.33 -44.31 -18.75
CA LEU A 47 -17.07 -44.50 -17.50
C LEU A 47 -18.37 -43.71 -17.59
N ARG A 48 -19.47 -44.44 -17.77
CA ARG A 48 -20.85 -43.93 -17.83
C ARG A 48 -21.35 -43.74 -16.40
N VAL A 49 -21.74 -42.53 -16.05
CA VAL A 49 -22.59 -42.24 -14.89
C VAL A 49 -23.80 -41.47 -15.38
N GLU A 50 -24.98 -42.03 -15.17
CA GLU A 50 -26.25 -41.37 -15.42
C GLU A 50 -26.61 -40.50 -14.20
N GLY A 51 -27.00 -39.25 -14.45
CA GLY A 51 -27.25 -38.26 -13.40
C GLY A 51 -27.80 -36.96 -14.00
N THR A 52 -29.12 -36.89 -14.10
CA THR A 52 -29.92 -35.78 -14.64
C THR A 52 -29.49 -34.37 -14.22
N GLY A 53 -29.31 -33.45 -15.18
CA GLY A 53 -29.19 -32.02 -14.90
C GLY A 53 -28.55 -31.21 -16.03
N ALA A 54 -29.35 -30.65 -16.94
CA ALA A 54 -28.83 -29.84 -18.04
C ALA A 54 -28.50 -28.39 -17.59
N THR A 55 -27.21 -28.04 -17.59
CA THR A 55 -26.76 -26.65 -17.80
C THR A 55 -25.39 -26.68 -18.49
N GLY A 56 -25.13 -25.73 -19.39
CA GLY A 56 -24.04 -25.80 -20.37
C GLY A 56 -22.60 -25.72 -19.83
N PRO A 57 -21.58 -25.74 -20.71
CA PRO A 57 -20.16 -25.75 -20.33
C PRO A 57 -19.73 -24.43 -19.68
N SER A 58 -19.93 -24.33 -18.37
CA SER A 58 -19.53 -23.17 -17.58
C SER A 58 -18.03 -23.21 -17.30
N LEU A 59 -17.26 -22.44 -18.07
CA LEU A 59 -15.81 -22.22 -17.89
C LEU A 59 -15.45 -21.43 -16.60
N PHE A 60 -16.38 -21.33 -15.64
CA PHE A 60 -16.22 -20.62 -14.38
C PHE A 60 -16.37 -21.50 -13.13
N ALA A 61 -16.52 -22.82 -13.30
CA ALA A 61 -16.36 -23.75 -12.18
C ALA A 61 -14.87 -23.86 -11.79
N GLY A 62 -14.51 -23.38 -10.59
CA GLY A 62 -13.22 -23.70 -9.97
C GLY A 62 -12.18 -22.59 -9.79
N ARG A 63 -12.53 -21.30 -9.98
CA ARG A 63 -11.61 -20.19 -9.63
C ARG A 63 -12.27 -19.07 -8.83
N ALA A 64 -12.77 -19.44 -7.64
CA ALA A 64 -13.03 -18.46 -6.59
C ALA A 64 -11.70 -17.77 -6.24
N GLY A 65 -11.55 -16.51 -6.66
CA GLY A 65 -10.30 -15.77 -6.50
C GLY A 65 -9.96 -15.55 -5.04
N ALA A 66 -8.76 -15.95 -4.63
CA ALA A 66 -8.13 -15.43 -3.43
C ALA A 66 -7.87 -13.92 -3.65
N GLY A 67 -8.80 -13.09 -3.19
CA GLY A 67 -8.70 -11.63 -3.32
C GLY A 67 -7.48 -11.08 -2.60
N LEU A 68 -6.98 -9.93 -3.06
CA LEU A 68 -5.75 -9.23 -2.64
C LEU A 68 -5.66 -8.87 -1.13
N PHE A 69 -6.69 -9.18 -0.34
CA PHE A 69 -6.78 -8.92 1.11
C PHE A 69 -7.37 -10.12 1.89
N ALA A 70 -7.23 -11.35 1.39
CA ALA A 70 -7.71 -12.54 2.09
C ALA A 70 -7.12 -12.62 3.52
N PRO A 71 -7.96 -12.68 4.58
CA PRO A 71 -7.47 -12.63 5.94
C PRO A 71 -6.80 -13.95 6.31
N ARG A 72 -5.48 -13.93 6.50
CA ARG A 72 -4.81 -15.01 7.22
C ARG A 72 -5.23 -14.90 8.68
N ALA A 73 -6.03 -15.85 9.15
CA ALA A 73 -6.31 -16.03 10.57
C ALA A 73 -5.00 -16.42 11.28
N THR A 74 -4.19 -15.44 11.65
CA THR A 74 -3.08 -15.65 12.57
C THR A 74 -3.66 -15.97 13.95
N PRO A 75 -3.13 -16.99 14.65
CA PRO A 75 -3.53 -17.23 16.04
C PRO A 75 -3.28 -15.95 16.85
N ARG A 76 -4.12 -15.71 17.85
CA ARG A 76 -4.11 -14.50 18.72
C ARG A 76 -2.72 -14.30 19.34
N ALA A 77 -1.85 -13.58 18.62
CA ALA A 77 -0.50 -13.30 19.06
C ALA A 77 -0.57 -12.61 20.43
N PRO A 78 0.10 -13.14 21.48
CA PRO A 78 0.08 -12.53 22.79
C PRO A 78 0.69 -11.13 22.67
N ALA A 79 -0.01 -10.13 23.21
CA ALA A 79 0.52 -8.78 23.30
C ALA A 79 1.68 -8.80 24.30
N LEU A 80 2.86 -8.37 23.87
CA LEU A 80 3.97 -8.14 24.81
C LEU A 80 3.64 -6.91 25.68
N PRO A 81 3.93 -6.94 26.99
CA PRO A 81 4.00 -5.73 27.78
C PRO A 81 5.20 -4.89 27.30
N LEU A 82 4.93 -3.79 26.59
CA LEU A 82 5.93 -2.89 26.03
C LEU A 82 6.43 -1.88 27.08
N SER A 83 6.99 -2.39 28.17
CA SER A 83 7.65 -1.60 29.22
C SER A 83 9.17 -1.63 29.09
N GLY A 84 9.86 -0.66 29.73
CA GLY A 84 11.32 -0.59 29.76
C GLY A 84 11.97 -0.64 28.37
N ALA A 85 12.96 -1.54 28.22
CA ALA A 85 13.69 -1.71 26.96
C ALA A 85 12.78 -2.11 25.77
N HIS A 86 11.78 -2.97 25.99
CA HIS A 86 10.82 -3.33 24.92
C HIS A 86 9.96 -2.13 24.49
N GLY A 87 9.59 -1.26 25.43
CA GLY A 87 8.90 0.00 25.12
C GLY A 87 9.76 0.96 24.30
N ALA A 88 11.08 1.00 24.55
CA ALA A 88 12.03 1.78 23.74
C ALA A 88 12.17 1.21 22.31
N VAL A 89 12.29 -0.12 22.17
CA VAL A 89 12.29 -0.81 20.86
C VAL A 89 11.03 -0.50 20.06
N ALA A 90 9.84 -0.66 20.66
CA ALA A 90 8.58 -0.38 19.98
C ALA A 90 8.45 1.09 19.56
N ARG A 91 8.95 2.05 20.36
CA ARG A 91 9.05 3.46 19.96
C ARG A 91 9.91 3.64 18.71
N HIS A 92 11.13 3.11 18.70
CA HIS A 92 12.03 3.27 17.55
C HIS A 92 11.50 2.57 16.28
N LEU A 93 10.81 1.42 16.40
CA LEU A 93 10.11 0.76 15.29
C LEU A 93 9.00 1.65 14.72
N ARG A 94 8.15 2.18 15.59
CA ARG A 94 7.09 3.14 15.22
C ARG A 94 7.66 4.39 14.56
N ASP A 95 8.78 4.91 15.03
CA ASP A 95 9.47 6.05 14.41
C ASP A 95 10.05 5.73 13.03
N LEU A 96 10.56 4.50 12.83
CA LEU A 96 11.04 4.02 11.53
C LEU A 96 9.90 3.85 10.52
N ILE A 97 8.78 3.28 10.95
CA ILE A 97 7.55 3.16 10.15
C ILE A 97 6.98 4.54 9.81
N ALA A 98 6.89 5.45 10.78
CA ALA A 98 6.35 6.79 10.57
C ALA A 98 7.16 7.60 9.52
N ARG A 99 8.49 7.43 9.49
CA ARG A 99 9.34 8.00 8.43
C ARG A 99 9.04 7.45 7.04
N ALA A 100 8.58 6.21 6.94
CA ALA A 100 8.16 5.61 5.68
C ALA A 100 6.77 6.07 5.22
N GLU A 101 5.84 6.26 6.17
CA GLU A 101 4.40 6.37 5.90
C GLU A 101 3.83 7.80 5.93
N ALA A 102 4.18 8.61 6.94
CA ALA A 102 3.39 9.80 7.29
C ALA A 102 4.09 11.15 7.05
N GLY A 103 5.39 11.15 6.76
CA GLY A 103 6.18 12.36 6.55
C GLY A 103 6.04 13.37 7.71
N PRO A 104 6.00 14.69 7.44
CA PRO A 104 5.96 15.71 8.49
C PRO A 104 4.61 15.83 9.21
N LYS A 105 3.51 15.28 8.65
CA LYS A 105 2.17 15.38 9.27
C LYS A 105 1.95 14.39 10.42
N GLY A 106 2.76 13.34 10.51
CA GLY A 106 2.73 12.39 11.64
C GLY A 106 1.33 11.85 11.93
N TYR A 107 0.87 12.00 13.18
CA TYR A 107 -0.43 11.50 13.64
C TYR A 107 -1.64 12.13 12.94
N ASP A 108 -1.47 13.28 12.28
CA ASP A 108 -2.51 13.97 11.50
C ASP A 108 -2.32 13.81 9.97
N ALA A 109 -1.50 12.84 9.55
CA ALA A 109 -1.34 12.50 8.13
C ALA A 109 -2.64 11.94 7.54
N VAL A 110 -2.94 12.35 6.31
CA VAL A 110 -4.02 11.84 5.46
C VAL A 110 -3.41 11.59 4.10
N GLN A 111 -3.74 10.46 3.49
CA GLN A 111 -3.19 10.02 2.21
C GLN A 111 -3.38 11.09 1.12
N HIS A 112 -2.32 11.42 0.38
CA HIS A 112 -2.26 12.58 -0.52
C HIS A 112 -3.24 12.57 -1.71
N GLY A 113 -3.80 11.42 -2.07
CA GLY A 113 -4.82 11.25 -3.09
C GLY A 113 -6.26 11.33 -2.57
N ALA A 114 -6.47 11.52 -1.26
CA ALA A 114 -7.78 11.83 -0.71
C ALA A 114 -8.23 13.21 -1.23
N ARG A 115 -9.33 13.25 -1.97
CA ARG A 115 -9.87 14.49 -2.57
C ARG A 115 -10.60 15.36 -1.54
N VAL A 116 -11.26 14.70 -0.59
CA VAL A 116 -11.98 15.31 0.51
C VAL A 116 -11.28 14.93 1.81
N ALA A 117 -10.62 15.91 2.44
CA ALA A 117 -10.00 15.75 3.75
C ALA A 117 -11.06 15.49 4.84
N PRO A 118 -10.69 14.84 5.97
CA PRO A 118 -11.58 14.79 7.13
C PRO A 118 -11.87 16.21 7.68
N PRO A 119 -13.01 16.41 8.38
CA PRO A 119 -13.47 17.72 8.80
C PRO A 119 -12.59 18.38 9.88
N ARG A 120 -11.78 17.58 10.58
CA ARG A 120 -10.84 18.01 11.63
C ARG A 120 -9.56 17.15 11.55
N PRO A 121 -8.43 17.56 12.15
CA PRO A 121 -7.22 16.74 12.18
C PRO A 121 -7.49 15.35 12.74
N PRO A 122 -6.93 14.26 12.16
CA PRO A 122 -7.18 12.88 12.59
C PRO A 122 -7.10 12.64 14.10
N THR A 123 -6.15 13.25 14.81
CA THR A 123 -5.99 13.10 16.26
C THR A 123 -7.14 13.66 17.09
N ALA A 124 -7.94 14.56 16.52
CA ALA A 124 -9.11 15.16 17.16
C ALA A 124 -10.41 14.36 16.90
N LEU A 125 -10.41 13.42 15.96
CA LEU A 125 -11.59 12.62 15.59
C LEU A 125 -11.78 11.41 16.51
N THR A 126 -13.01 10.94 16.59
CA THR A 126 -13.37 9.61 17.09
C THR A 126 -13.31 8.56 15.98
N LEU A 127 -13.31 7.27 16.33
CA LEU A 127 -13.40 6.18 15.35
C LEU A 127 -14.71 6.25 14.54
N ALA A 128 -15.82 6.64 15.18
CA ALA A 128 -17.11 6.86 14.52
C ALA A 128 -17.02 7.95 13.43
N GLU A 129 -16.47 9.12 13.77
CA GLU A 129 -16.31 10.24 12.82
C GLU A 129 -15.35 9.91 11.66
N ILE A 130 -14.37 9.03 11.87
CA ILE A 130 -13.50 8.53 10.80
C ILE A 130 -14.27 7.61 9.86
N GLU A 131 -15.07 6.66 10.37
CA GLU A 131 -15.92 5.81 9.52
C GLU A 131 -17.02 6.60 8.82
N GLU A 132 -17.58 7.66 9.43
CA GLU A 132 -18.51 8.60 8.79
C GLU A 132 -17.84 9.33 7.62
N TRP A 133 -16.63 9.88 7.82
CA TRP A 133 -15.85 10.50 6.74
C TRP A 133 -15.56 9.49 5.60
N ILE A 134 -15.21 8.25 5.93
CA ILE A 134 -14.99 7.18 4.94
C ILE A 134 -16.28 6.90 4.14
N ALA A 135 -17.42 6.76 4.82
CA ALA A 135 -18.71 6.48 4.19
C ALA A 135 -19.20 7.64 3.31
N ALA A 136 -19.00 8.88 3.74
CA ALA A 136 -19.36 10.08 3.00
C ALA A 136 -18.45 10.36 1.78
N THR A 137 -17.31 9.69 1.66
CA THR A 137 -16.32 9.93 0.60
C THR A 137 -15.95 8.65 -0.16
N PRO A 138 -16.92 7.96 -0.80
CA PRO A 138 -16.65 6.70 -1.49
C PRO A 138 -15.69 6.87 -2.68
N GLY A 139 -14.86 5.86 -2.93
CA GLY A 139 -13.98 5.79 -4.10
C GLY A 139 -12.66 6.57 -4.00
N GLN A 140 -12.43 7.37 -2.95
CA GLN A 140 -11.11 7.93 -2.65
C GLN A 140 -10.30 6.98 -1.74
N PRO A 141 -8.96 7.14 -1.64
CA PRO A 141 -8.15 6.48 -0.63
C PRO A 141 -8.31 7.12 0.76
N HIS A 142 -8.34 6.29 1.81
CA HIS A 142 -8.57 6.72 3.21
C HIS A 142 -7.47 6.27 4.19
N ALA A 143 -6.22 6.12 3.75
CA ALA A 143 -5.14 5.82 4.69
C ALA A 143 -4.90 7.05 5.60
N ILE A 144 -4.92 6.82 6.92
CA ILE A 144 -5.00 7.90 7.92
C ILE A 144 -4.03 7.67 9.08
N GLY A 145 -3.53 8.77 9.65
CA GLY A 145 -2.65 8.80 10.81
C GLY A 145 -1.19 8.45 10.52
N ARG A 146 -0.40 8.39 11.59
CA ARG A 146 1.07 8.20 11.59
C ARG A 146 1.52 6.90 10.92
N TYR A 147 0.62 5.94 10.87
CA TYR A 147 0.86 4.58 10.38
C TYR A 147 0.03 4.23 9.14
N GLN A 148 -0.58 5.25 8.50
CA GLN A 148 -1.38 5.15 7.28
C GLN A 148 -2.39 3.98 7.30
N VAL A 149 -3.17 3.90 8.37
CA VAL A 149 -4.11 2.80 8.59
C VAL A 149 -5.27 2.91 7.60
N ILE A 150 -5.51 1.85 6.81
CA ILE A 150 -6.64 1.77 5.87
C ILE A 150 -7.94 1.33 6.58
N PRO A 151 -9.15 1.63 6.05
CA PRO A 151 -10.43 1.34 6.71
C PRO A 151 -10.63 -0.10 7.16
N ALA A 152 -10.26 -1.09 6.33
CA ALA A 152 -10.38 -2.50 6.68
C ALA A 152 -9.51 -2.88 7.89
N THR A 153 -8.31 -2.30 7.99
CA THR A 153 -7.39 -2.48 9.12
C THR A 153 -7.87 -1.72 10.35
N LEU A 154 -8.40 -0.49 10.19
CA LEU A 154 -8.96 0.30 11.29
C LEU A 154 -10.08 -0.46 12.01
N ARG A 155 -11.09 -0.94 11.27
CA ARG A 155 -12.20 -1.73 11.84
C ARG A 155 -11.73 -3.04 12.47
N ARG A 156 -10.72 -3.69 11.88
CA ARG A 156 -10.14 -4.93 12.44
C ARG A 156 -9.45 -4.65 13.77
N LEU A 157 -8.65 -3.59 13.85
CA LEU A 157 -7.93 -3.21 15.07
C LEU A 157 -8.88 -2.69 16.15
N ALA A 158 -9.92 -1.94 15.80
CA ALA A 158 -10.96 -1.51 16.73
C ALA A 158 -11.63 -2.71 17.43
N ARG A 159 -12.06 -3.73 16.66
CA ARG A 159 -12.60 -4.98 17.23
C ARG A 159 -11.56 -5.78 18.02
N ALA A 160 -10.31 -5.84 17.55
CA ALA A 160 -9.26 -6.63 18.21
C ALA A 160 -8.73 -6.00 19.52
N LEU A 161 -8.94 -4.70 19.70
CA LEU A 161 -8.53 -3.92 20.88
C LEU A 161 -9.70 -3.52 21.80
N ASP A 162 -10.92 -3.95 21.45
CA ASP A 162 -12.18 -3.66 22.13
C ASP A 162 -12.41 -2.15 22.30
N LEU A 163 -12.40 -1.44 21.17
CA LEU A 163 -12.51 0.02 21.14
C LEU A 163 -13.93 0.48 20.81
N GLU A 164 -14.51 1.26 21.72
CA GLU A 164 -15.77 1.95 21.50
C GLU A 164 -15.69 2.93 20.32
N PRO A 165 -16.78 3.13 19.54
CA PRO A 165 -16.81 4.07 18.42
C PRO A 165 -16.42 5.51 18.81
N GLN A 166 -16.74 5.92 20.05
CA GLN A 166 -16.43 7.26 20.57
C GLN A 166 -14.98 7.41 21.06
N THR A 167 -14.16 6.37 20.93
CA THR A 167 -12.73 6.42 21.25
C THR A 167 -12.03 7.42 20.33
N ARG A 168 -11.29 8.38 20.89
CA ARG A 168 -10.48 9.31 20.09
C ARG A 168 -9.33 8.59 19.39
N PHE A 169 -9.08 8.92 18.13
CA PHE A 169 -7.94 8.44 17.33
C PHE A 169 -6.64 9.20 17.67
N SER A 170 -6.42 9.40 18.98
CA SER A 170 -5.31 10.13 19.55
C SER A 170 -3.95 9.50 19.22
N PRO A 171 -2.83 10.21 19.39
CA PRO A 171 -1.49 9.66 19.19
C PRO A 171 -1.27 8.33 19.94
N ALA A 172 -1.68 8.26 21.20
CA ALA A 172 -1.59 7.05 22.02
C ALA A 172 -2.47 5.89 21.51
N MET A 173 -3.61 6.19 20.86
CA MET A 173 -4.46 5.16 20.26
C MET A 173 -3.87 4.64 18.94
N GLN A 174 -3.37 5.54 18.08
CA GLN A 174 -2.65 5.16 16.86
C GLN A 174 -1.42 4.30 17.20
N ASP A 175 -0.72 4.65 18.27
CA ASP A 175 0.39 3.88 18.83
C ASP A 175 -0.03 2.47 19.28
N ARG A 176 -1.08 2.35 20.09
CA ARG A 176 -1.63 1.05 20.53
C ARG A 176 -2.05 0.17 19.34
N MET A 177 -2.59 0.78 18.28
CA MET A 177 -2.90 0.11 17.01
C MET A 177 -1.65 -0.37 16.27
N ALA A 178 -0.59 0.45 16.20
CA ALA A 178 0.69 0.06 15.60
C ALA A 178 1.39 -1.04 16.41
N ASP A 179 1.38 -0.96 17.73
CA ASP A 179 1.95 -1.98 18.61
C ASP A 179 1.26 -3.34 18.45
N ARG A 180 -0.06 -3.35 18.19
CA ARG A 180 -0.80 -4.56 17.82
C ARG A 180 -0.34 -5.13 16.46
N LEU A 181 -0.10 -4.28 15.46
CA LEU A 181 0.43 -4.69 14.17
C LEU A 181 1.89 -5.21 14.27
N LEU A 182 2.72 -4.61 15.12
CA LEU A 182 4.09 -5.08 15.40
C LEU A 182 4.08 -6.47 16.06
N ALA A 183 3.15 -6.71 16.99
CA ALA A 183 2.97 -8.04 17.60
C ALA A 183 2.53 -9.08 16.55
N GLU A 184 1.61 -8.72 15.65
CA GLU A 184 1.16 -9.58 14.54
C GLU A 184 2.26 -9.82 13.48
N ALA A 185 3.18 -8.88 13.29
CA ALA A 185 4.38 -9.04 12.46
C ALA A 185 5.44 -9.96 13.08
N GLY A 186 5.28 -10.36 14.35
CA GLY A 186 6.20 -11.28 15.03
C GLY A 186 7.28 -10.62 15.88
N LEU A 187 7.09 -9.38 16.36
CA LEU A 187 8.06 -8.67 17.21
C LEU A 187 8.57 -9.53 18.39
N ALA A 188 7.70 -10.33 19.01
CA ALA A 188 8.07 -11.23 20.11
C ALA A 188 8.98 -12.42 19.70
N ALA A 189 8.91 -12.85 18.44
CA ALA A 189 9.83 -13.85 17.91
C ALA A 189 11.18 -13.20 17.54
N ALA A 190 11.14 -12.00 16.93
CA ALA A 190 12.35 -11.25 16.58
C ALA A 190 13.17 -10.87 17.82
N LEU A 191 12.55 -10.27 18.85
CA LEU A 191 13.19 -9.94 20.13
C LEU A 191 13.81 -11.15 20.84
N ALA A 192 13.26 -12.35 20.62
CA ALA A 192 13.73 -13.59 21.22
C ALA A 192 14.72 -14.38 20.33
N GLY A 193 15.21 -13.80 19.22
CA GLY A 193 16.09 -14.49 18.26
C GLY A 193 15.45 -15.65 17.50
N ARG A 194 14.13 -15.84 17.62
CA ARG A 194 13.35 -16.92 16.98
C ARG A 194 12.79 -16.54 15.61
N MET A 195 13.15 -15.37 15.10
CA MET A 195 12.84 -14.86 13.77
C MET A 195 14.01 -13.96 13.35
N SER A 196 14.51 -14.12 12.13
CA SER A 196 15.62 -13.27 11.67
C SER A 196 15.16 -11.81 11.49
N ARG A 197 16.11 -10.86 11.57
CA ARG A 197 15.83 -9.44 11.30
C ARG A 197 15.24 -9.24 9.90
N ALA A 198 15.72 -9.99 8.90
CA ALA A 198 15.22 -9.94 7.53
C ALA A 198 13.77 -10.46 7.41
N ASP A 199 13.44 -11.59 8.05
CA ASP A 199 12.07 -12.12 8.05
C ASP A 199 11.08 -11.16 8.72
N PHE A 200 11.51 -10.55 9.84
CA PHE A 200 10.72 -9.52 10.51
C PHE A 200 10.52 -8.29 9.62
N MET A 201 11.57 -7.80 8.95
CA MET A 201 11.47 -6.73 7.95
C MET A 201 10.50 -7.07 6.82
N HIS A 202 10.51 -8.31 6.31
CA HIS A 202 9.54 -8.79 5.31
C HIS A 202 8.11 -8.89 5.86
N ASN A 203 7.92 -9.19 7.14
CA ASN A 203 6.61 -9.12 7.79
C ASN A 203 6.11 -7.66 7.90
N LEU A 204 6.98 -6.72 8.27
CA LEU A 204 6.64 -5.30 8.35
C LEU A 204 6.27 -4.73 6.97
N ALA A 205 7.03 -5.06 5.91
CA ALA A 205 6.74 -4.64 4.54
C ALA A 205 5.42 -5.23 3.97
N ARG A 206 4.86 -6.26 4.60
CA ARG A 206 3.52 -6.82 4.32
C ARG A 206 2.39 -6.14 5.11
N ILE A 207 2.68 -5.07 5.84
CA ILE A 207 1.70 -4.26 6.58
C ILE A 207 1.77 -2.80 6.13
N TRP A 208 2.99 -2.26 5.96
CA TRP A 208 3.27 -0.87 5.65
C TRP A 208 3.84 -0.72 4.24
N ALA A 209 3.16 0.04 3.39
CA ALA A 209 3.43 0.10 1.96
C ALA A 209 4.65 0.96 1.59
N GLY A 210 5.02 1.93 2.44
CA GLY A 210 6.24 2.71 2.32
C GLY A 210 7.52 1.92 2.63
N LEU A 211 7.41 0.76 3.29
CA LEU A 211 8.57 -0.10 3.58
C LEU A 211 9.01 -0.92 2.34
N PRO A 212 10.31 -1.00 2.07
CA PRO A 212 10.85 -1.80 0.96
C PRO A 212 10.90 -3.30 1.31
N THR A 213 10.75 -4.13 0.28
CA THR A 213 11.24 -5.51 0.27
C THR A 213 12.71 -5.56 -0.13
N ALA A 214 13.35 -6.72 -0.03
CA ALA A 214 14.72 -6.94 -0.53
C ALA A 214 14.92 -6.59 -2.02
N SER A 215 13.84 -6.53 -2.83
CA SER A 215 13.89 -6.02 -4.22
C SER A 215 13.99 -4.50 -4.34
N GLY A 216 14.03 -3.76 -3.22
CA GLY A 216 13.94 -2.31 -3.15
C GLY A 216 12.52 -1.76 -3.37
N ARG A 217 11.58 -2.56 -3.88
CA ARG A 217 10.19 -2.16 -4.13
C ARG A 217 9.30 -2.43 -2.93
N SER A 218 8.23 -1.66 -2.80
CA SER A 218 7.11 -1.96 -1.89
C SER A 218 6.52 -3.35 -2.19
N HIS A 219 6.05 -4.05 -1.17
CA HIS A 219 5.23 -5.26 -1.35
C HIS A 219 3.98 -4.98 -2.20
N TYR A 220 3.46 -3.76 -2.16
CA TYR A 220 2.25 -3.33 -2.87
C TYR A 220 2.55 -2.56 -4.16
N ALA A 221 3.76 -2.67 -4.72
CA ALA A 221 4.13 -2.00 -5.96
C ALA A 221 3.13 -2.32 -7.10
N GLY A 222 2.57 -1.27 -7.72
CA GLY A 222 1.53 -1.39 -8.75
C GLY A 222 0.10 -1.32 -8.22
N VAL A 223 -0.13 -1.46 -6.92
CA VAL A 223 -1.45 -1.29 -6.28
C VAL A 223 -1.61 0.15 -5.81
N ALA A 224 -2.65 0.86 -6.28
CA ALA A 224 -3.04 2.20 -5.81
C ALA A 224 -1.89 3.26 -5.76
N GLY A 225 -0.88 3.12 -6.62
CA GLY A 225 0.29 4.01 -6.66
C GLY A 225 1.33 3.79 -5.56
N ASN A 226 1.21 2.75 -4.74
CA ASN A 226 2.14 2.45 -3.64
C ASN A 226 3.59 2.25 -4.12
N ARG A 227 4.53 2.84 -3.38
CA ARG A 227 5.98 2.79 -3.62
C ARG A 227 6.71 2.77 -2.27
N ALA A 228 7.89 2.16 -2.24
CA ALA A 228 8.75 2.28 -1.06
C ALA A 228 9.31 3.71 -1.00
N THR A 229 9.37 4.28 0.20
CA THR A 229 9.81 5.65 0.48
C THR A 229 11.22 5.70 1.08
N MET A 230 11.81 4.54 1.38
CA MET A 230 13.20 4.35 1.78
C MET A 230 13.79 3.13 1.07
N THR A 231 15.12 3.07 0.95
CA THR A 231 15.82 1.91 0.36
C THR A 231 15.91 0.75 1.36
N TRP A 232 16.10 -0.47 0.86
CA TRP A 232 16.32 -1.64 1.72
C TRP A 232 17.50 -1.44 2.69
N ALA A 233 18.62 -0.88 2.21
CA ALA A 233 19.79 -0.59 3.04
C ALA A 233 19.50 0.44 4.14
N GLN A 234 18.67 1.47 3.88
CA GLN A 234 18.23 2.42 4.90
C GLN A 234 17.33 1.75 5.95
N PHE A 235 16.42 0.88 5.50
CA PHE A 235 15.53 0.12 6.38
C PHE A 235 16.34 -0.85 7.26
N GLU A 236 17.27 -1.62 6.67
CA GLU A 236 18.16 -2.54 7.38
C GLU A 236 19.06 -1.82 8.39
N ALA A 237 19.71 -0.72 8.01
CA ALA A 237 20.55 0.07 8.91
C ALA A 237 19.74 0.72 10.06
N GLY A 238 18.46 1.03 9.84
CA GLY A 238 17.54 1.42 10.90
C GLY A 238 17.23 0.27 11.83
N MET A 239 16.88 -0.90 11.26
CA MET A 239 16.52 -2.10 12.00
C MET A 239 17.67 -2.69 12.81
N ALA A 240 18.92 -2.65 12.32
CA ALA A 240 20.10 -3.15 13.03
C ALA A 240 20.39 -2.36 14.33
N LYS A 241 20.01 -1.07 14.39
CA LYS A 241 20.13 -0.23 15.60
C LYS A 241 19.04 -0.52 16.64
N ILE A 242 17.92 -1.09 16.21
CA ILE A 242 16.75 -1.39 17.04
C ILE A 242 16.78 -2.84 17.53
N LEU A 243 17.16 -3.75 16.63
CA LEU A 243 17.34 -5.18 16.86
C LEU A 243 18.80 -5.55 16.54
N PRO A 244 19.72 -5.35 17.51
CA PRO A 244 21.07 -5.91 17.48
C PRO A 244 20.99 -7.43 17.76
N LEU A 245 20.48 -8.12 16.75
CA LEU A 245 20.48 -9.58 16.56
C LEU A 245 21.61 -9.93 15.57
#